data_AF-A0A519KQS8-F1
#
_entry.id   AF-A0A519KQS8-F1
#
_cell.length_a   1.000
_cell.length_b   1.000
_cell.length_c   1.000
_cell.angle_alpha   90.00
_cell.angle_beta   90.00
_cell.angle_gamma   90.00
#
_symmetry.space_group_name_H-M   'P 1'
#
loop_
_entity.id
_entity.type
_entity.pdbx_description
1 polymer ?
#
loop_
_entity_poly.entity_id
_entity_poly.type
_entity_poly.pdbx_seq_one_letter_code
_entity_poly.pdbx_strand_id
1 'polypeptide(L)' 'MEKKNAMTFTMTIVAIIVGAALYKQIHFNTMTVEKPALAAVYAITFAAAVIILVKNRRKLEK' A
#
# COMPACT_ATOMS: atom_id res chain seq x y z
N MET A 1 -13.82 -22.94 0.70
CA MET A 1 -13.98 -21.47 0.60
C MET A 1 -12.89 -20.93 -0.32
N GLU A 2 -13.28 -20.15 -1.33
CA GLU A 2 -12.49 -19.82 -2.52
C GLU A 2 -11.16 -19.06 -2.22
N LYS A 3 -10.06 -19.50 -2.84
CA LYS A 3 -8.70 -18.95 -2.69
C LYS A 3 -8.56 -17.45 -3.03
N LYS A 4 -9.59 -16.80 -3.59
CA LYS A 4 -9.63 -15.36 -3.92
C LYS A 4 -9.55 -14.44 -2.69
N ASN A 5 -9.96 -14.92 -1.52
CA ASN A 5 -10.02 -14.08 -0.31
C ASN A 5 -8.67 -13.92 0.38
N ALA A 6 -7.78 -14.91 0.31
CA ALA A 6 -6.48 -14.86 0.96
C ALA A 6 -5.58 -13.77 0.35
N MET A 7 -5.47 -13.69 -0.98
CA MET A 7 -4.64 -12.67 -1.65
C MET A 7 -5.12 -11.24 -1.36
N THR A 8 -6.44 -11.03 -1.35
CA THR A 8 -7.03 -9.73 -1.03
C THR A 8 -6.77 -9.33 0.42
N PHE A 9 -6.85 -10.30 1.34
CA PHE A 9 -6.57 -10.10 2.76
C PHE A 9 -5.10 -9.71 2.99
N THR A 10 -4.15 -10.43 2.41
CA THR A 10 -2.72 -10.11 2.54
C THR A 10 -2.38 -8.75 1.94
N MET A 11 -2.92 -8.42 0.76
CA MET A 11 -2.72 -7.09 0.16
C MET A 11 -3.29 -5.95 1.02
N THR A 12 -4.43 -6.18 1.66
CA THR A 12 -5.03 -5.19 2.57
C THR A 12 -4.15 -4.96 3.81
N ILE A 13 -3.61 -6.02 4.40
CA ILE A 13 -2.67 -5.91 5.53
C ILE A 13 -1.41 -5.14 5.13
N VAL A 14 -0.83 -5.49 3.97
CA VAL A 14 0.36 -4.79 3.45
C VAL A 14 0.06 -3.31 3.23
N ALA A 15 -1.10 -2.97 2.63
CA ALA A 15 -1.49 -1.58 2.42
C ALA A 15 -1.64 -0.81 3.74
N ILE A 16 -2.21 -1.42 4.78
CA ILE A 16 -2.34 -0.80 6.11
C ILE A 16 -0.96 -0.58 6.76
N ILE A 17 -0.09 -1.59 6.75
CA ILE A 17 1.25 -1.49 7.35
C ILE A 17 2.10 -0.45 6.62
N VAL A 18 2.14 -0.50 5.28
CA VAL A 18 2.91 0.42 4.45
C VAL A 18 2.37 1.84 4.58
N GLY A 19 1.04 2.02 4.60
CA GLY A 19 0.39 3.32 4.82
C GLY A 19 0.69 3.91 6.21
N ALA A 20 0.61 3.10 7.27
CA ALA A 20 0.94 3.52 8.62
C ALA A 20 2.43 3.87 8.77
N ALA A 21 3.32 3.10 8.14
CA ALA A 21 4.76 3.36 8.12
C ALA A 21 5.12 4.64 7.36
N LEU A 22 4.47 4.90 6.22
CA LEU A 22 4.56 6.18 5.49
C LEU A 22 4.12 7.35 6.36
N TYR A 23 2.95 7.22 7.01
CA TYR A 23 2.40 8.27 7.85
C TYR A 23 3.33 8.61 9.03
N LYS A 24 4.01 7.61 9.60
CA LYS A 24 5.04 7.82 10.63
C LYS A 24 6.34 8.40 10.11
N GLN A 25 6.77 8.03 8.91
CA GLN A 25 8.03 8.54 8.33
C GLN A 25 7.92 9.97 7.81
N ILE A 26 6.72 10.37 7.41
CA ILE A 26 6.45 11.74 7.00
C ILE A 26 6.15 12.55 8.26
N HIS A 27 7.17 13.22 8.80
CA HIS A 27 6.93 14.28 9.77
C HIS A 27 6.37 15.50 9.03
N PHE A 28 5.03 15.54 8.89
CA PHE A 28 4.31 16.65 8.27
C PHE A 28 4.56 17.99 8.98
N ASN A 29 4.95 17.95 10.26
CA ASN A 29 5.21 19.14 11.07
C ASN A 29 6.54 19.83 10.73
N THR A 30 7.56 19.09 10.28
CA THR A 30 8.90 19.64 10.01
C THR A 30 9.28 19.57 8.52
N MET A 31 8.41 19.04 7.66
CA MET A 31 8.71 18.70 6.25
C MET A 31 9.98 17.85 6.08
N THR A 32 10.41 17.17 7.14
CA THR A 32 11.57 16.29 7.10
C THR A 32 11.12 14.83 7.03
N VAL A 33 11.66 14.13 6.05
CA VAL A 33 11.51 12.68 5.93
C VAL A 33 12.82 12.10 6.44
N GLU A 34 12.81 11.46 7.62
CA GLU A 34 14.04 10.92 8.22
C GLU A 34 14.74 9.93 7.28
N LYS A 35 13.96 9.15 6.54
CA LYS A 35 14.45 8.14 5.59
C LYS A 35 13.76 8.31 4.23
N PRO A 36 14.17 9.30 3.41
CA PRO A 36 13.47 9.63 2.17
C PRO A 36 13.45 8.47 1.18
N ALA A 37 14.53 7.68 1.13
CA ALA A 37 14.59 6.46 0.31
C ALA A 37 13.57 5.40 0.76
N LEU A 38 13.40 5.20 2.07
CA LEU A 38 12.47 4.21 2.61
C LEU A 38 11.01 4.65 2.41
N ALA A 39 10.73 5.94 2.56
CA ALA A 39 9.43 6.53 2.27
C ALA A 39 9.07 6.39 0.79
N ALA A 40 10.02 6.61 -0.12
CA ALA A 40 9.81 6.41 -1.56
C ALA A 40 9.46 4.94 -1.89
N VAL A 41 10.17 3.98 -1.30
CA VAL A 41 9.87 2.53 -1.48
C VAL A 41 8.46 2.21 -0.98
N TYR A 42 8.06 2.74 0.18
CA TYR A 42 6.70 2.55 0.69
C TYR A 42 5.65 3.22 -0.19
N ALA A 43 5.89 4.43 -0.71
CA ALA A 43 4.97 5.11 -1.61
C ALA A 43 4.74 4.32 -2.90
N ILE A 44 5.83 3.83 -3.51
CA ILE A 44 5.77 3.01 -4.72
C ILE A 44 5.05 1.68 -4.44
N THR A 45 5.36 1.03 -3.31
CA THR A 45 4.72 -0.24 -2.91
C THR A 45 3.22 -0.06 -2.66
N PHE A 46 2.83 1.03 -1.99
CA PHE A 46 1.43 1.37 -1.73
C PHE A 46 0.69 1.67 -3.04
N ALA A 47 1.27 2.49 -3.92
CA ALA A 47 0.69 2.78 -5.23
C ALA A 47 0.53 1.51 -6.07
N ALA A 48 1.54 0.64 -6.11
CA ALA A 48 1.47 -0.64 -6.81
C ALA A 48 0.38 -1.55 -6.25
N ALA A 49 0.26 -1.67 -4.91
CA ALA A 49 -0.77 -2.46 -4.26
C ALA A 49 -2.18 -1.95 -4.61
N VAL A 50 -2.40 -0.63 -4.55
CA VAL A 50 -3.68 0.00 -4.93
C VAL A 50 -3.99 -0.23 -6.41
N ILE A 51 -3.02 -0.06 -7.31
CA ILE A 51 -3.20 -0.29 -8.76
C ILE A 51 -3.58 -1.75 -9.03
N ILE A 52 -2.89 -2.71 -8.41
CA ILE A 52 -3.17 -4.14 -8.58
C ILE A 52 -4.57 -4.46 -8.03
N LEU A 53 -4.92 -3.95 -6.86
CA LEU A 53 -6.24 -4.15 -6.25
C LEU A 53 -7.36 -3.59 -7.13
N VAL A 54 -7.20 -2.38 -7.65
CA VAL A 54 -8.18 -1.72 -8.55
C VAL A 54 -8.27 -2.43 -9.90
N LYS A 55 -7.14 -2.82 -10.51
CA LYS A 55 -7.15 -3.60 -11.76
C LYS A 55 -7.80 -4.96 -11.58
N ASN A 56 -7.54 -5.63 -10.45
CA ASN A 56 -8.11 -6.94 -10.17
C ASN A 56 -9.62 -6.87 -9.93
N ARG A 57 -10.11 -5.80 -9.29
CA ARG A 57 -11.55 -5.49 -9.16
C ARG A 57 -12.21 -5.28 -10.52
N ARG A 58 -11.64 -4.46 -11.41
CA ARG A 58 -12.18 -4.24 -12.76
C ARG A 58 -12.15 -5.49 -13.66
N LYS A 59 -11.20 -6.40 -13.44
CA LYS A 59 -11.13 -7.69 -14.16
C LYS A 59 -12.17 -8.70 -13.65
N LEU A 60 -12.72 -8.51 -12.46
CA LEU A 60 -13.82 -9.31 -11.91
C LEU A 60 -15.20 -8.84 -12.38
N GLU A 61 -15.30 -7.64 -12.97
CA GLU A 61 -16.55 -7.05 -13.49
C GLU A 61 -16.71 -7.20 -15.03
N LYS A 62 -15.77 -7.84 -15.72
CA LYS A 62 -15.87 -8.23 -17.15
C LYS A 62 -15.92 -9.74 -17.26
#